data_AF-A0A654DWB1-F1
#
_entry.id   AF-A0A654DWB1-F1
#
_cell.length_a   1.000
_cell.length_b   1.000
_cell.length_c   1.000
_cell.angle_alpha   90.00
_cell.angle_beta   90.00
_cell.angle_gamma   90.00
#
_symmetry.space_group_name_H-M   'P 1'
#
loop_
_entity.id
_entity.type
_entity.pdbx_description
1 polymer ?
#
loop_
_entity_poly.entity_id
_entity_poly.type
_entity_poly.pdbx_seq_one_letter_code
_entity_poly.pdbx_strand_id
1 'polypeptide(L)'
;MKNPHLCLSVLLVFSLVWPLQAQDFPVSIEAEYDRLTAKWLEVSDGLKTYDGLSEFCANPNYRNDIITVLEHLHHYDSLVLDLLLDPTANTSDISHHEYKRSLSDIQKLEGDFDMNTFISFLKTSCLTRRDLERDKEDLKKESGIYSYDGQLLMLETQLGKFLKHIDKKVVLVDEHVHKIHPDQIRPLRLLSDN
;
A
#
# COMPACT_ATOMS: atom_id res chain seq x y z
N MET A 1 12.06 61.80 45.72
CA MET A 1 11.67 62.84 44.73
C MET A 1 12.13 62.34 43.36
N LYS A 2 11.16 61.89 42.54
CA LYS A 2 10.78 62.48 41.23
C LYS A 2 11.86 62.33 40.13
N ASN A 3 11.66 61.30 39.26
CA ASN A 3 11.57 61.26 37.78
C ASN A 3 12.15 62.45 36.95
N PRO A 4 12.38 62.37 35.61
CA PRO A 4 12.01 61.32 34.62
C PRO A 4 13.01 61.04 33.45
N HIS A 5 12.68 59.98 32.70
CA HIS A 5 12.79 59.70 31.23
C HIS A 5 13.64 60.58 30.29
N LEU A 6 14.43 59.97 29.37
CA LEU A 6 14.04 59.77 27.95
C LEU A 6 15.07 58.95 27.13
N CYS A 7 14.56 57.92 26.43
CA CYS A 7 14.91 57.36 25.10
C CYS A 7 16.37 57.26 24.60
N LEU A 8 16.82 56.05 24.26
CA LEU A 8 16.90 55.62 22.84
C LEU A 8 17.19 54.10 22.71
N SER A 9 16.18 53.38 22.23
CA SER A 9 16.19 52.29 21.22
C SER A 9 17.53 51.60 20.87
N VAL A 10 17.67 50.31 21.21
CA VAL A 10 18.22 49.28 20.30
C VAL A 10 17.55 47.93 20.59
N LEU A 11 16.77 47.47 19.61
CA LEU A 11 16.26 46.10 19.48
C LEU A 11 17.42 45.11 19.30
N LEU A 12 17.44 44.02 20.07
CA LEU A 12 18.14 42.79 19.70
C LEU A 12 17.30 41.60 20.17
N VAL A 13 16.29 41.30 19.36
CA VAL A 13 15.62 40.01 19.29
C VAL A 13 16.65 39.04 18.71
N PHE A 14 17.40 38.33 19.58
CA PHE A 14 18.15 37.16 19.15
C PHE A 14 17.25 35.94 19.30
N SER A 15 16.47 35.75 18.25
CA SER A 15 15.77 34.52 17.89
C SER A 15 16.72 33.33 17.97
N LEU A 16 16.69 32.60 19.09
CA LEU A 16 17.07 31.19 19.13
C LEU A 16 15.91 30.37 18.57
N VAL A 17 15.63 30.59 17.29
CA VAL A 17 14.88 29.64 16.48
C VAL A 17 15.96 28.78 15.83
N TRP A 18 16.25 27.64 16.45
CA TRP A 18 16.94 26.57 15.73
C TRP A 18 16.09 26.23 14.51
N PRO A 19 16.59 26.35 13.28
CA PRO A 19 15.95 25.66 12.19
C PRO A 19 16.28 24.17 12.40
N LEU A 20 15.31 23.44 12.94
CA LEU A 20 15.20 22.00 12.71
C LEU A 20 14.91 21.87 11.21
N GLN A 21 15.96 21.92 10.38
CA GLN A 21 15.88 21.41 9.02
C GLN A 21 15.78 19.90 9.15
N ALA A 22 14.55 19.38 9.20
CA ALA A 22 14.29 18.05 8.69
C ALA A 22 14.78 18.06 7.24
N GLN A 23 15.81 17.28 6.93
CA GLN A 23 16.19 17.02 5.55
C GLN A 23 15.07 16.18 4.95
N ASP A 24 14.25 16.80 4.10
CA ASP A 24 13.42 16.10 3.12
C ASP A 24 14.38 15.40 2.13
N PHE A 25 14.87 14.22 2.52
CA PHE A 25 15.40 13.30 1.53
C PHE A 25 14.22 12.87 0.65
N PRO A 26 14.34 12.92 -0.69
CA PRO A 26 13.36 12.25 -1.52
C PRO A 26 13.29 10.79 -1.10
N VAL A 27 12.10 10.36 -0.68
CA VAL A 27 11.83 8.95 -0.39
C VAL A 27 12.19 8.17 -1.66
N SER A 28 13.13 7.23 -1.52
CA SER A 28 13.54 6.33 -2.59
C SER A 28 12.35 5.45 -2.98
N ILE A 29 12.06 5.37 -4.27
CA ILE A 29 10.99 4.52 -4.80
C ILE A 29 11.29 3.07 -4.45
N GLU A 30 12.55 2.63 -4.60
CA GLU A 30 12.97 1.27 -4.28
C GLU A 30 12.74 0.96 -2.79
N ALA A 31 13.25 1.81 -1.89
CA ALA A 31 13.13 1.60 -0.44
C ALA A 31 11.69 1.65 0.08
N GLU A 32 10.84 2.49 -0.53
CA GLU A 32 9.43 2.54 -0.14
C GLU A 32 8.64 1.36 -0.70
N TYR A 33 8.96 0.89 -1.91
CA TYR A 33 8.35 -0.31 -2.47
C TYR A 33 8.70 -1.56 -1.65
N ASP A 34 9.95 -1.69 -1.22
CA ASP A 34 10.40 -2.73 -0.27
C ASP A 34 9.54 -2.72 1.00
N ARG A 35 9.40 -1.54 1.62
CA ARG A 35 8.65 -1.35 2.85
C ARG A 35 7.17 -1.72 2.66
N LEU A 36 6.57 -1.28 1.56
CA LEU A 36 5.17 -1.56 1.24
C LEU A 36 4.94 -3.03 0.91
N THR A 37 5.85 -3.67 0.18
CA THR A 37 5.80 -5.11 -0.12
C THR A 37 5.85 -5.93 1.15
N ALA A 38 6.80 -5.64 2.04
CA ALA A 38 6.89 -6.32 3.34
C ALA A 38 5.62 -6.11 4.16
N LYS A 39 5.09 -4.88 4.21
CA LYS A 39 3.87 -4.58 4.95
C LYS A 39 2.65 -5.28 4.37
N TRP A 40 2.53 -5.32 3.04
CA TRP A 40 1.46 -6.01 2.34
C TRP A 40 1.46 -7.50 2.66
N LEU A 41 2.62 -8.16 2.59
CA LEU A 41 2.73 -9.60 2.88
C LEU A 41 2.34 -9.91 4.33
N GLU A 42 2.72 -9.06 5.28
CA GLU A 42 2.30 -9.18 6.70
C GLU A 42 0.77 -9.10 6.83
N VAL A 43 0.14 -8.05 6.30
CA VAL A 43 -1.31 -7.86 6.46
C VAL A 43 -2.12 -8.88 5.65
N SER A 44 -1.61 -9.27 4.49
CA SER A 44 -2.20 -10.30 3.62
C SER A 44 -2.23 -11.64 4.34
N ASP A 45 -1.17 -12.03 5.04
CA ASP A 45 -1.13 -13.28 5.80
C ASP A 45 -2.22 -13.34 6.87
N GLY A 46 -2.39 -12.27 7.64
CA GLY A 46 -3.46 -12.16 8.63
C GLY A 46 -4.86 -12.22 7.99
N LEU A 47 -5.08 -11.45 6.92
CA LEU A 47 -6.38 -11.31 6.26
C LEU A 47 -6.88 -12.60 5.59
N LYS A 48 -6.01 -13.56 5.30
CA LYS A 48 -6.39 -14.88 4.73
C LYS A 48 -7.19 -15.76 5.70
N THR A 49 -7.16 -15.43 6.99
CA THR A 49 -7.84 -16.19 8.04
C THR A 49 -9.25 -15.67 8.32
N TYR A 50 -10.11 -16.51 8.88
CA TYR A 50 -11.45 -16.11 9.28
C TYR A 50 -11.43 -15.01 10.35
N ASP A 51 -10.48 -15.09 11.29
CA ASP A 51 -10.31 -14.10 12.35
C ASP A 51 -9.80 -12.77 11.79
N GLY A 52 -8.82 -12.81 10.89
CA GLY A 52 -8.33 -11.61 10.21
C GLY A 52 -9.39 -10.93 9.34
N LEU A 53 -10.20 -11.70 8.61
CA LEU A 53 -11.36 -11.17 7.92
C LEU A 53 -12.38 -10.59 8.91
N SER A 54 -12.64 -11.27 10.02
CA SER A 54 -13.57 -10.81 11.04
C SER A 54 -13.17 -9.45 11.60
N GLU A 55 -11.87 -9.27 11.88
CA GLU A 55 -11.30 -8.00 12.32
C GLU A 55 -11.42 -6.93 11.23
N PHE A 56 -11.11 -7.25 9.97
CA PHE A 56 -11.27 -6.32 8.84
C PHE A 56 -12.72 -5.81 8.69
N CYS A 57 -13.70 -6.70 8.86
CA CYS A 57 -15.10 -6.32 8.75
C CYS A 57 -15.57 -5.46 9.95
N ALA A 58 -15.04 -5.70 11.15
CA ALA A 58 -15.52 -5.07 12.38
C ALA A 58 -14.75 -3.79 12.77
N ASN A 59 -13.46 -3.71 12.47
CA ASN A 59 -12.57 -2.63 12.89
C ASN A 59 -12.25 -1.70 11.72
N PRO A 60 -12.77 -0.45 11.71
CA PRO A 60 -12.48 0.52 10.67
C PRO A 60 -11.00 0.89 10.55
N ASN A 61 -10.25 0.90 11.64
CA ASN A 61 -8.83 1.27 11.62
C ASN A 61 -8.02 0.17 10.92
N TYR A 62 -8.20 -1.08 11.32
CA TYR A 62 -7.53 -2.21 10.67
C TYR A 62 -7.88 -2.32 9.18
N ARG A 63 -9.15 -2.07 8.83
CA ARG A 63 -9.58 -1.99 7.44
C ARG A 63 -8.88 -0.87 6.67
N ASN A 64 -8.83 0.32 7.24
CA ASN A 64 -8.20 1.47 6.59
C ASN A 64 -6.70 1.25 6.42
N ASP A 65 -6.02 0.68 7.43
CA ASP A 65 -4.59 0.38 7.36
C ASP A 65 -4.26 -0.55 6.17
N ILE A 66 -5.07 -1.61 5.98
CA ILE A 66 -4.90 -2.54 4.84
C ILE A 66 -5.16 -1.84 3.51
N ILE A 67 -6.24 -1.06 3.42
CA ILE A 67 -6.59 -0.31 2.21
C ILE A 67 -5.47 0.66 1.84
N THR A 68 -4.95 1.43 2.80
CA THR A 68 -3.88 2.41 2.57
C THR A 68 -2.57 1.75 2.12
N VAL A 69 -2.23 0.56 2.63
CA VAL A 69 -1.05 -0.18 2.14
C VAL A 69 -1.18 -0.49 0.65
N LEU A 70 -2.34 -0.99 0.22
CA LEU A 70 -2.57 -1.34 -1.18
C LEU A 70 -2.69 -0.08 -2.07
N GLU A 71 -3.32 0.99 -1.59
CA GLU A 71 -3.37 2.28 -2.28
C GLU A 71 -1.96 2.84 -2.53
N HIS A 72 -1.08 2.74 -1.53
CA HIS A 72 0.31 3.17 -1.70
C HIS A 72 1.07 2.28 -2.68
N LEU A 73 0.87 0.96 -2.67
CA LEU A 73 1.46 0.07 -3.69
C LEU A 73 1.04 0.49 -5.11
N HIS A 74 -0.25 0.66 -5.36
CA HIS A 74 -0.76 1.12 -6.66
C HIS A 74 -0.26 2.53 -7.05
N HIS A 75 -0.08 3.41 -6.07
CA HIS A 75 0.54 4.71 -6.31
C HIS A 75 1.97 4.58 -6.82
N TYR A 76 2.81 3.77 -6.16
CA TYR A 76 4.18 3.57 -6.59
C TYR A 76 4.28 2.77 -7.91
N ASP A 77 3.38 1.82 -8.14
CA ASP A 77 3.22 1.14 -9.43
C ASP A 77 2.98 2.15 -10.57
N SER A 78 2.10 3.13 -10.34
CA SER A 78 1.84 4.21 -11.29
C SER A 78 3.07 5.10 -11.52
N LEU A 79 3.82 5.44 -10.46
CA LEU A 79 5.06 6.22 -10.58
C LEU A 79 6.13 5.49 -11.42
N VAL A 80 6.25 4.17 -11.25
CA VAL A 80 7.18 3.34 -12.03
C VAL A 80 6.73 3.25 -13.48
N LEU A 81 5.42 3.12 -13.74
CA LEU A 81 4.87 3.15 -15.10
C LEU A 81 5.12 4.49 -15.79
N ASP A 82 4.86 5.61 -15.12
CA ASP A 82 5.11 6.94 -15.66
C ASP A 82 6.58 7.13 -16.04
N LEU A 83 7.49 6.66 -15.19
CA LEU A 83 8.93 6.69 -15.46
C LEU A 83 9.32 5.84 -16.68
N LEU A 84 8.76 4.64 -16.81
CA LEU A 84 9.03 3.76 -17.97
C LEU A 84 8.46 4.35 -19.27
N LEU A 85 7.37 5.10 -19.19
CA LEU A 85 6.72 5.71 -20.35
C LEU A 85 7.28 7.10 -20.70
N ASP A 86 8.06 7.72 -19.82
CA ASP A 86 8.67 9.04 -20.05
C ASP A 86 9.76 8.96 -21.15
N PRO A 87 9.58 9.63 -22.30
CA PRO A 87 10.57 9.64 -23.37
C PRO A 87 11.86 10.40 -23.01
N THR A 88 11.86 11.16 -21.92
CA THR A 88 13.01 11.92 -21.43
C THR A 88 13.81 11.16 -20.35
N ALA A 89 13.25 10.07 -19.82
CA ALA A 89 13.91 9.22 -18.84
C ALA A 89 15.06 8.43 -19.50
N ASN A 90 16.22 8.39 -18.85
CA ASN A 90 17.33 7.58 -19.33
C ASN A 90 17.11 6.10 -18.96
N THR A 91 16.34 5.40 -19.78
CA THR A 91 16.05 3.96 -19.64
C THR A 91 17.00 3.08 -20.45
N SER A 92 18.08 3.65 -21.00
CA SER A 92 18.97 2.95 -21.95
C SER A 92 19.71 1.75 -21.35
N ASP A 93 19.86 1.72 -20.03
CA ASP A 93 20.47 0.61 -19.28
C ASP A 93 19.48 -0.56 -19.03
N ILE A 94 18.17 -0.35 -19.26
CA ILE A 94 17.15 -1.39 -19.13
C ILE A 94 17.06 -2.17 -20.45
N SER A 95 17.19 -3.50 -20.38
CA SER A 95 16.97 -4.33 -21.58
C SER A 95 15.53 -4.23 -22.08
N HIS A 96 15.32 -4.27 -23.40
CA HIS A 96 13.97 -4.24 -24.00
C HIS A 96 13.04 -5.34 -23.49
N HIS A 97 13.61 -6.50 -23.14
CA HIS A 97 12.85 -7.61 -22.56
C HIS A 97 12.34 -7.25 -21.16
N GLU A 98 13.21 -6.71 -20.31
CA GLU A 98 12.87 -6.32 -18.94
C GLU A 98 11.87 -5.16 -18.93
N TYR A 99 12.06 -4.17 -19.80
CA TYR A 99 11.14 -3.06 -20.00
C TYR A 99 9.71 -3.55 -20.29
N LYS A 100 9.55 -4.39 -21.32
CA LYS A 100 8.24 -4.91 -21.73
C LYS A 100 7.59 -5.77 -20.66
N ARG A 101 8.40 -6.58 -19.97
CA ARG A 101 7.91 -7.46 -18.92
C ARG A 101 7.39 -6.65 -17.73
N SER A 102 8.18 -5.70 -17.26
CA SER A 102 7.81 -4.79 -16.16
C SER A 102 6.53 -4.03 -16.47
N LEU A 103 6.45 -3.42 -17.66
CA LEU A 103 5.24 -2.73 -18.11
C LEU A 103 4.02 -3.66 -18.09
N SER A 104 4.13 -4.86 -18.67
CA SER A 104 3.02 -5.81 -18.73
C SER A 104 2.59 -6.30 -17.35
N ASP A 105 3.52 -6.52 -16.43
CA ASP A 105 3.21 -7.11 -15.14
C ASP A 105 2.67 -6.06 -14.15
N ILE A 106 3.15 -4.82 -14.20
CA ILE A 106 2.55 -3.70 -13.44
C ILE A 106 1.13 -3.42 -13.97
N GLN A 107 0.93 -3.34 -15.29
CA GLN A 107 -0.40 -3.14 -15.86
C GLN A 107 -1.42 -4.24 -15.49
N LYS A 108 -0.95 -5.48 -15.29
CA LYS A 108 -1.82 -6.57 -14.80
C LYS A 108 -2.18 -6.41 -13.34
N LEU A 109 -1.27 -5.91 -12.49
CA LEU A 109 -1.58 -5.61 -11.09
C LEU A 109 -2.62 -4.48 -11.01
N GLU A 110 -2.40 -3.40 -11.75
CA GLU A 110 -3.34 -2.26 -11.87
C GLU A 110 -4.70 -2.62 -12.50
N GLY A 111 -4.74 -3.65 -13.35
CA GLY A 111 -5.95 -4.06 -14.07
C GLY A 111 -6.74 -5.18 -13.38
N ASP A 112 -6.09 -6.33 -13.17
CA ASP A 112 -6.76 -7.55 -12.68
C ASP A 112 -6.98 -7.52 -11.15
N PHE A 113 -6.23 -6.68 -10.44
CA PHE A 113 -6.22 -6.62 -8.98
C PHE A 113 -6.31 -5.18 -8.46
N ASP A 114 -7.04 -4.33 -9.19
CA ASP A 114 -7.26 -2.94 -8.81
C ASP A 114 -7.96 -2.79 -7.44
N MET A 115 -7.89 -1.59 -6.88
CA MET A 115 -8.53 -1.27 -5.59
C MET A 115 -10.02 -1.62 -5.56
N ASN A 116 -10.74 -1.47 -6.68
CA ASN A 116 -12.17 -1.78 -6.73
C ASN A 116 -12.42 -3.28 -6.60
N THR A 117 -11.65 -4.11 -7.32
CA THR A 117 -11.72 -5.56 -7.27
C THR A 117 -11.38 -6.05 -5.87
N PHE A 118 -10.33 -5.52 -5.25
CA PHE A 118 -9.96 -5.82 -3.87
C PHE A 118 -11.07 -5.49 -2.87
N ILE A 119 -11.58 -4.25 -2.89
CA ILE A 119 -12.64 -3.81 -1.98
C ILE A 119 -13.93 -4.61 -2.19
N SER A 120 -14.30 -4.87 -3.45
CA SER A 120 -15.50 -5.63 -3.80
C SER A 120 -15.44 -7.06 -3.27
N PHE A 121 -14.28 -7.71 -3.45
CA PHE A 121 -14.04 -9.06 -2.95
C PHE A 121 -14.18 -9.11 -1.42
N LEU A 122 -13.49 -8.24 -0.68
CA LEU A 122 -13.57 -8.24 0.79
C LEU A 122 -14.95 -7.85 1.33
N LYS A 123 -15.66 -6.93 0.68
CA LYS A 123 -17.06 -6.63 1.02
C LYS A 123 -17.93 -7.88 0.89
N THR A 124 -17.77 -8.63 -0.19
CA THR A 124 -18.49 -9.89 -0.41
C THR A 124 -18.13 -10.91 0.66
N SER A 125 -16.84 -11.08 0.97
CA SER A 125 -16.37 -11.96 2.05
C SER A 125 -16.94 -11.57 3.42
N CYS A 126 -17.04 -10.27 3.73
CA CYS A 126 -17.68 -9.78 4.96
C CYS A 126 -19.17 -10.12 5.02
N LEU A 127 -19.89 -10.06 3.90
CA LEU A 127 -21.30 -10.47 3.82
C LEU A 127 -21.43 -11.98 4.04
N THR A 128 -20.59 -12.79 3.39
CA THR A 128 -20.55 -14.24 3.60
C THR A 128 -20.30 -14.58 5.07
N ARG A 129 -19.27 -13.98 5.69
CA ARG A 129 -18.98 -14.15 7.12
C ARG A 129 -20.18 -13.82 8.00
N ARG A 130 -20.82 -12.67 7.76
CA ARG A 130 -22.02 -12.25 8.52
C ARG A 130 -23.14 -13.28 8.41
N ASP A 131 -23.37 -13.81 7.22
CA ASP A 131 -24.41 -14.81 6.99
C ASP A 131 -24.07 -16.15 7.67
N LEU A 132 -22.79 -16.55 7.69
CA LEU A 132 -22.31 -17.72 8.45
C LEU A 132 -22.55 -17.60 9.96
N GLU A 133 -22.28 -16.43 10.55
CA GLU A 133 -22.56 -16.20 11.97
C GLU A 133 -24.06 -16.15 12.27
N ARG A 134 -24.86 -15.58 11.37
CA ARG A 134 -26.33 -15.54 11.51
C ARG A 134 -26.93 -16.95 11.54
N ASP A 135 -26.45 -17.81 10.65
CA ASP A 135 -27.05 -19.15 10.40
C ASP A 135 -26.28 -20.26 11.16
N LYS A 136 -25.38 -19.88 12.07
CA LYS A 136 -24.43 -20.75 12.78
C LYS A 136 -25.06 -21.99 13.42
N GLU A 137 -26.15 -21.82 14.14
CA GLU A 137 -26.79 -22.92 14.88
C GLU A 137 -27.43 -23.96 13.96
N ASP A 138 -27.87 -23.56 12.77
CA ASP A 138 -28.37 -24.49 11.77
C ASP A 138 -27.22 -25.16 11.01
N LEU A 139 -26.19 -24.40 10.66
CA LEU A 139 -24.98 -24.92 10.01
C LEU A 139 -24.21 -25.93 10.89
N LYS A 140 -24.29 -25.84 12.22
CA LYS A 140 -23.71 -26.83 13.13
C LYS A 140 -24.38 -28.21 13.06
N LYS A 141 -25.61 -28.29 12.54
CA LYS A 141 -26.36 -29.55 12.37
C LYS A 141 -26.03 -30.23 11.05
N GLU A 142 -25.48 -29.47 10.10
CA GLU A 142 -25.05 -29.95 8.79
C GLU A 142 -23.69 -30.68 8.88
N SER A 143 -23.31 -31.38 7.81
CA SER A 143 -22.07 -32.17 7.76
C SER A 143 -21.19 -31.84 6.56
N GLY A 144 -19.89 -32.10 6.69
CA GLY A 144 -18.91 -31.90 5.62
C GLY A 144 -18.83 -30.42 5.18
N ILE A 145 -18.83 -30.18 3.87
CA ILE A 145 -18.71 -28.83 3.29
C ILE A 145 -19.89 -27.90 3.63
N TYR A 146 -21.04 -28.45 4.03
CA TYR A 146 -22.23 -27.67 4.39
C TYR A 146 -22.26 -27.31 5.88
N SER A 147 -21.40 -27.94 6.70
CA SER A 147 -21.26 -27.59 8.11
C SER A 147 -20.68 -26.19 8.29
N TYR A 148 -20.87 -25.58 9.47
CA TYR A 148 -20.26 -24.28 9.80
C TYR A 148 -18.74 -24.28 9.58
N ASP A 149 -18.05 -25.32 10.06
CA ASP A 149 -16.59 -25.46 9.89
C ASP A 149 -16.20 -25.67 8.42
N GLY A 150 -17.02 -26.41 7.66
CA GLY A 150 -16.83 -26.61 6.22
C GLY A 150 -16.94 -25.31 5.43
N GLN A 151 -17.94 -24.49 5.75
CA GLN A 151 -18.14 -23.18 5.13
C GLN A 151 -17.06 -22.17 5.53
N LEU A 152 -16.61 -22.20 6.79
CA LEU A 152 -15.48 -21.39 7.26
C LEU A 152 -14.23 -21.72 6.44
N LEU A 153 -13.90 -23.01 6.29
CA LEU A 153 -12.77 -23.45 5.49
C LEU A 153 -12.90 -23.03 4.01
N MET A 154 -14.10 -23.07 3.44
CA MET A 154 -14.34 -22.60 2.07
C MET A 154 -14.06 -21.09 1.93
N LEU A 155 -14.51 -20.28 2.88
CA LEU A 155 -14.27 -18.85 2.91
C LEU A 155 -12.77 -18.53 3.03
N GLU A 156 -12.07 -19.16 3.98
CA GLU A 156 -10.61 -19.01 4.12
C GLU A 156 -9.86 -19.45 2.87
N THR A 157 -10.29 -20.54 2.22
CA THR A 157 -9.69 -21.00 0.97
C THR A 157 -9.86 -19.98 -0.16
N GLN A 158 -11.02 -19.31 -0.23
CA GLN A 158 -11.28 -18.26 -1.22
C GLN A 158 -10.43 -17.01 -0.95
N LEU A 159 -10.38 -16.54 0.31
CA LEU A 159 -9.50 -15.45 0.74
C LEU A 159 -8.04 -15.76 0.41
N GLY A 160 -7.58 -16.95 0.82
CA GLY A 160 -6.24 -17.47 0.59
C GLY A 160 -5.83 -17.43 -0.88
N LYS A 161 -6.71 -17.89 -1.78
CA LYS A 161 -6.44 -17.89 -3.22
C LYS A 161 -6.34 -16.48 -3.79
N PHE A 162 -7.29 -15.61 -3.45
CA PHE A 162 -7.35 -14.24 -3.95
C PHE A 162 -6.12 -13.43 -3.49
N LEU A 163 -5.86 -13.40 -2.19
CA LEU A 163 -4.74 -12.64 -1.62
C LEU A 163 -3.39 -13.18 -2.09
N LYS A 164 -3.23 -14.50 -2.25
CA LYS A 164 -2.01 -15.10 -2.80
C LYS A 164 -1.75 -14.68 -4.26
N HIS A 165 -2.76 -14.31 -5.03
CA HIS A 165 -2.54 -13.77 -6.37
C HIS A 165 -1.98 -12.36 -6.32
N ILE A 166 -2.51 -11.52 -5.43
CA ILE A 166 -1.99 -10.17 -5.20
C ILE A 166 -0.55 -10.24 -4.67
N ASP A 167 -0.28 -11.05 -3.64
CA ASP A 167 1.07 -11.22 -3.09
C ASP A 167 2.12 -11.52 -4.16
N LYS A 168 1.80 -12.46 -5.07
CA LYS A 168 2.71 -12.84 -6.15
C LYS A 168 2.95 -11.70 -7.13
N LYS A 169 1.97 -10.84 -7.34
CA LYS A 169 2.09 -9.69 -8.24
C LYS A 169 2.89 -8.58 -7.61
N VAL A 170 2.61 -8.24 -6.36
CA VAL A 170 3.38 -7.27 -5.58
C VAL A 170 4.86 -7.65 -5.52
N VAL A 171 5.18 -8.90 -5.14
CA VAL A 171 6.58 -9.39 -5.11
C VAL A 171 7.23 -9.33 -6.49
N LEU A 172 6.48 -9.66 -7.55
CA LEU A 172 7.03 -9.64 -8.89
C LEU A 172 7.27 -8.21 -9.40
N VAL A 173 6.43 -7.25 -9.04
CA VAL A 173 6.68 -5.84 -9.34
C VAL A 173 7.85 -5.30 -8.52
N ASP A 174 7.98 -5.69 -7.26
CA ASP A 174 9.14 -5.35 -6.43
C ASP A 174 10.46 -5.82 -7.08
N GLU A 175 10.48 -7.06 -7.61
CA GLU A 175 11.63 -7.54 -8.38
C GLU A 175 11.91 -6.69 -9.64
N HIS A 176 10.87 -6.13 -10.28
CA HIS A 176 11.03 -5.25 -11.44
C HIS A 176 11.58 -3.89 -11.04
N VAL A 177 11.08 -3.31 -9.94
CA VAL A 177 11.57 -2.06 -9.36
C VAL A 177 13.09 -2.14 -9.12
N HIS A 178 13.56 -3.23 -8.53
CA HIS A 178 14.98 -3.48 -8.28
C HIS A 178 15.82 -3.72 -9.55
N LYS A 179 15.23 -4.13 -10.67
CA LYS A 179 15.96 -4.29 -11.94
C LYS A 179 15.98 -3.01 -12.76
N ILE A 180 14.94 -2.20 -12.64
CA ILE A 180 14.78 -0.94 -13.33
C ILE A 180 15.61 0.16 -12.65
N HIS A 181 15.78 0.11 -11.33
CA HIS A 181 16.43 1.15 -10.53
C HIS A 181 15.82 2.55 -10.78
N PRO A 182 14.51 2.74 -10.50
CA PRO A 182 13.82 3.98 -10.83
C PRO A 182 14.46 5.22 -10.21
N ASP A 183 15.10 5.07 -9.05
CA ASP A 183 15.79 6.17 -8.37
C ASP A 183 17.05 6.67 -9.11
N GLN A 184 17.63 5.84 -9.98
CA GLN A 184 18.78 6.19 -10.83
C GLN A 184 18.35 6.85 -12.15
N ILE A 185 17.13 6.54 -12.60
CA ILE A 185 16.56 7.07 -13.84
C ILE A 185 15.91 8.44 -13.59
N ARG A 186 15.39 8.66 -12.37
CA ARG A 186 14.61 9.84 -12.01
C ARG A 186 15.36 11.14 -12.33
N PRO A 187 14.84 11.99 -13.24
CA PRO A 187 15.34 13.36 -13.36
C PRO A 187 15.03 14.09 -12.04
N LEU A 188 15.96 14.94 -11.58
CA LEU A 188 15.87 15.82 -10.40
C LEU A 188 14.65 16.78 -10.35
N ARG A 189 13.62 16.61 -11.18
CA ARG A 189 12.50 17.54 -11.38
C ARG A 189 11.14 17.10 -10.85
N LEU A 190 10.96 15.86 -10.36
CA LEU A 190 9.67 15.41 -9.82
C LEU A 190 9.42 15.80 -8.34
N LEU A 191 10.17 16.77 -7.80
CA LEU A 191 10.02 17.22 -6.40
C LEU A 191 9.68 18.72 -6.26
N SER A 192 9.44 19.46 -7.35
CA SER A 192 9.09 20.89 -7.21
C SER A 192 7.62 21.23 -7.36
N ASP A 193 6.74 20.37 -7.87
CA ASP A 193 5.36 20.79 -8.17
C ASP A 193 4.34 19.66 -7.99
N ASN A 194 3.86 19.47 -6.75
CA ASN A 194 2.44 19.45 -6.34
C ASN A 194 2.25 18.89 -4.93
#